data_AF-A0A9X8YAM7-F1
#
_entry.id   AF-A0A9X8YAM7-F1
#
_cell.length_a   1.000
_cell.length_b   1.000
_cell.length_c   1.000
_cell.angle_alpha   90.00
_cell.angle_beta   90.00
_cell.angle_gamma   90.00
#
_symmetry.space_group_name_H-M   'P 1'
#
loop_
_entity.id
_entity.type
_entity.pdbx_description
1 polymer ?
#
loop_
_entity_poly.entity_id
_entity_poly.type
_entity_poly.pdbx_seq_one_letter_code
_entity_poly.pdbx_strand_id
1 'polypeptide(L)'
;MRTRSVIALSSLALLLAGCNAAPEQAAPADSTAASVAGSTPAAQPAAETGEPGETAPEPGPAELDANANSGQAWADSKIEMWKENSGIKSTKGFLYPYNLMTSWESPAPGAINIFLDNSMKFGTQMRESYETNEDELRMMGRIMFESVGEASPELESVTFATEDGNNSGTFTRARTGADPEDRKAWASEKYTQWLSAMNDTYKSLCGAEITELEIYRTCLPADPHAYVEKVESPALGELVVTLADGPWIDGEYDMPASIFVSGNMMLKINERAATGEKVEKLTVLARNGDDTDTALRKDWEM
;
A
#
# COMPACT_ATOMS: atom_id res chain seq x y z
N MET A 1 22.23 -37.33 29.99
CA MET A 1 20.91 -36.70 30.24
C MET A 1 20.56 -35.88 29.00
N ARG A 2 19.42 -35.98 28.30
CA ARG A 2 18.03 -36.43 28.58
C ARG A 2 17.30 -35.59 29.64
N THR A 3 16.00 -35.33 29.35
CA THR A 3 14.99 -34.55 30.09
C THR A 3 15.20 -33.02 30.15
N ARG A 4 14.19 -32.18 29.89
CA ARG A 4 12.84 -32.44 29.34
C ARG A 4 12.21 -31.14 28.80
N SER A 5 11.47 -31.23 27.70
CA SER A 5 10.47 -30.20 27.35
C SER A 5 9.29 -30.26 28.30
N VAL A 6 8.64 -29.12 28.56
CA VAL A 6 7.27 -29.07 29.07
C VAL A 6 6.48 -28.15 28.14
N ILE A 7 5.58 -28.75 27.37
CA ILE A 7 4.53 -28.03 26.63
C ILE A 7 3.32 -27.98 27.57
N ALA A 8 2.72 -26.81 27.75
CA ALA A 8 1.47 -26.65 28.50
C ALA A 8 0.35 -26.20 27.54
N LEU A 9 -0.46 -27.15 27.06
CA LEU A 9 -1.73 -26.83 26.42
C LEU A 9 -2.82 -26.67 27.48
N SER A 10 -3.48 -25.51 27.48
CA SER A 10 -4.71 -25.22 28.22
C SER A 10 -5.60 -24.37 27.30
N SER A 11 -6.33 -24.97 26.37
CA SER A 11 -7.60 -25.72 26.54
C SER A 11 -8.82 -24.81 26.68
N LEU A 12 -9.70 -24.90 25.67
CA LEU A 12 -11.02 -24.28 25.54
C LEU A 12 -11.84 -24.18 26.84
N ALA A 13 -12.53 -23.05 26.99
CA ALA A 13 -13.73 -22.93 27.82
C ALA A 13 -14.85 -22.27 26.99
N LEU A 14 -15.72 -23.07 26.35
CA LEU A 14 -16.98 -22.55 25.82
C LEU A 14 -17.98 -22.31 26.95
N LEU A 15 -18.65 -21.16 26.95
CA LEU A 15 -19.91 -20.96 27.66
C LEU A 15 -20.95 -20.40 26.69
N LEU A 16 -22.01 -21.19 26.44
CA LEU A 16 -23.13 -20.83 25.57
C LEU A 16 -24.36 -20.47 26.41
N ALA A 17 -24.73 -19.19 26.40
CA ALA A 17 -26.05 -18.66 26.74
C ALA A 17 -26.18 -17.24 26.15
N GLY A 18 -27.34 -16.76 25.67
CA GLY A 18 -28.62 -17.45 25.46
C GLY A 18 -29.81 -16.48 25.48
N CYS A 19 -30.76 -16.65 24.56
CA CYS A 19 -32.08 -15.98 24.47
C CYS A 19 -32.16 -14.50 24.00
N ASN A 20 -32.49 -14.34 22.72
CA ASN A 20 -33.54 -13.47 22.13
C ASN A 20 -33.96 -12.15 22.83
N ALA A 21 -33.88 -11.05 22.07
CA ALA A 21 -35.05 -10.22 21.74
C ALA A 21 -34.82 -9.34 20.50
N ALA A 22 -35.82 -9.25 19.63
CA ALA A 22 -35.97 -8.20 18.60
C ALA A 22 -37.46 -7.85 18.50
N PRO A 23 -37.81 -6.56 18.51
CA PRO A 23 -38.46 -5.94 17.34
C PRO A 23 -37.94 -4.50 17.12
N GLU A 24 -38.37 -3.67 16.17
CA GLU A 24 -39.40 -3.78 15.11
C GLU A 24 -38.99 -2.94 13.88
N GLN A 25 -39.59 -3.17 12.71
CA GLN A 25 -39.38 -2.31 11.53
C GLN A 25 -40.30 -1.09 11.55
N ALA A 26 -39.80 0.09 11.15
CA ALA A 26 -40.63 1.26 10.88
C ALA A 26 -40.05 2.11 9.72
N ALA A 27 -40.69 2.03 8.55
CA ALA A 27 -40.49 2.91 7.39
C ALA A 27 -41.64 2.71 6.38
N PRO A 28 -41.89 3.63 5.43
CA PRO A 28 -41.40 5.01 5.31
C PRO A 28 -42.55 6.04 5.44
N ALA A 29 -42.27 7.33 5.18
CA ALA A 29 -43.29 8.34 4.93
C ALA A 29 -43.05 8.99 3.55
N ASP A 30 -44.05 8.88 2.68
CA ASP A 30 -43.99 9.38 1.30
C ASP A 30 -44.39 10.86 1.21
N SER A 31 -43.95 11.57 0.17
CA SER A 31 -44.50 12.89 -0.22
C SER A 31 -44.19 13.24 -1.68
N THR A 32 -44.98 12.67 -2.58
CA THR A 32 -45.29 13.23 -3.91
C THR A 32 -45.78 14.68 -3.83
N ALA A 33 -45.78 15.51 -4.88
CA ALA A 33 -45.07 15.59 -6.17
C ALA A 33 -45.64 16.85 -6.90
N ALA A 34 -44.93 17.43 -7.87
CA ALA A 34 -45.51 18.44 -8.77
C ALA A 34 -44.82 18.43 -10.14
N SER A 35 -45.60 18.37 -11.23
CA SER A 35 -45.06 18.25 -12.59
C SER A 35 -46.00 18.82 -13.67
N VAL A 36 -45.50 19.79 -14.44
CA VAL A 36 -46.06 20.29 -15.72
C VAL A 36 -44.83 20.77 -16.53
N ALA A 37 -44.35 20.08 -17.57
CA ALA A 37 -44.77 20.14 -18.98
C ALA A 37 -44.78 21.58 -19.57
N GLY A 38 -44.15 21.88 -20.72
CA GLY A 38 -43.32 21.05 -21.60
C GLY A 38 -42.99 21.76 -22.93
N SER A 39 -42.60 21.00 -23.95
CA SER A 39 -42.46 21.35 -25.39
C SER A 39 -41.21 22.10 -25.88
N THR A 40 -40.43 21.40 -26.72
CA THR A 40 -39.49 21.95 -27.73
C THR A 40 -40.26 22.36 -29.01
N PRO A 41 -39.67 23.13 -29.94
CA PRO A 41 -38.99 22.50 -31.10
C PRO A 41 -37.70 23.23 -31.54
N ALA A 42 -36.99 22.69 -32.54
CA ALA A 42 -35.65 23.14 -32.98
C ALA A 42 -35.61 23.55 -34.47
N ALA A 43 -34.64 24.41 -34.84
CA ALA A 43 -34.11 24.53 -36.22
C ALA A 43 -32.78 25.33 -36.29
N GLN A 44 -31.82 24.81 -37.06
CA GLN A 44 -30.69 25.49 -37.73
C GLN A 44 -31.03 25.55 -39.26
N PRO A 45 -30.17 25.92 -40.26
CA PRO A 45 -28.75 26.35 -40.27
C PRO A 45 -28.42 27.60 -41.15
N ALA A 46 -27.14 28.01 -41.19
CA ALA A 46 -26.34 28.63 -42.31
C ALA A 46 -25.06 29.29 -41.70
N ALA A 47 -23.81 29.21 -42.20
CA ALA A 47 -23.21 29.25 -43.57
C ALA A 47 -23.24 30.65 -44.22
N GLU A 48 -22.21 31.24 -44.85
CA GLU A 48 -20.79 30.92 -45.19
C GLU A 48 -20.10 32.29 -45.54
N THR A 49 -18.80 32.54 -45.82
CA THR A 49 -17.53 31.80 -46.18
C THR A 49 -16.33 32.77 -45.94
N GLY A 50 -15.05 32.33 -45.97
CA GLY A 50 -13.91 33.28 -46.13
C GLY A 50 -12.47 32.76 -45.89
N GLU A 51 -11.69 32.60 -46.96
CA GLU A 51 -10.24 32.23 -47.03
C GLU A 51 -9.60 32.91 -48.28
N PRO A 52 -8.28 32.84 -48.61
CA PRO A 52 -7.15 32.12 -47.97
C PRO A 52 -5.87 33.00 -47.67
N GLY A 53 -4.76 32.39 -47.20
CA GLY A 53 -3.45 33.07 -47.05
C GLY A 53 -2.22 32.18 -46.74
N GLU A 54 -1.44 31.85 -47.78
CA GLU A 54 -0.22 31.00 -47.88
C GLU A 54 0.83 30.88 -46.74
N THR A 55 1.34 29.64 -46.56
CA THR A 55 2.68 29.20 -46.03
C THR A 55 3.11 29.53 -44.59
N ALA A 56 3.89 28.71 -43.84
CA ALA A 56 4.36 27.30 -43.89
C ALA A 56 5.21 27.03 -42.61
N PRO A 57 5.70 25.80 -42.27
CA PRO A 57 5.36 24.45 -42.73
C PRO A 57 4.79 23.56 -41.58
N GLU A 58 4.62 22.26 -41.81
CA GLU A 58 4.35 21.26 -40.75
C GLU A 58 5.57 21.03 -39.83
N PRO A 59 5.39 20.78 -38.52
CA PRO A 59 6.40 20.14 -37.69
C PRO A 59 6.49 18.65 -38.05
N GLY A 60 7.65 18.22 -38.53
CA GLY A 60 7.93 16.79 -38.81
C GLY A 60 8.05 15.94 -37.52
N PRO A 61 8.14 14.61 -37.62
CA PRO A 61 7.98 13.69 -36.48
C PRO A 61 9.02 13.78 -35.32
N ALA A 62 10.01 14.66 -35.41
CA ALA A 62 11.23 14.64 -34.61
C ALA A 62 11.11 15.09 -33.14
N GLU A 63 9.97 15.67 -32.72
CA GLU A 63 9.76 16.10 -31.32
C GLU A 63 9.09 15.02 -30.44
N LEU A 64 8.59 13.92 -31.01
CA LEU A 64 7.98 12.83 -30.24
C LEU A 64 9.03 11.91 -29.58
N ASP A 65 10.16 11.67 -30.26
CA ASP A 65 11.19 10.72 -29.83
C ASP A 65 11.97 11.16 -28.57
N ALA A 66 11.99 12.47 -28.27
CA ALA A 66 12.70 13.03 -27.12
C ALA A 66 12.07 12.59 -25.79
N ASN A 67 10.74 12.47 -25.72
CA ASN A 67 10.05 11.93 -24.55
C ASN A 67 9.97 10.40 -24.59
N ALA A 68 9.79 9.79 -25.78
CA ALA A 68 9.62 8.33 -25.92
C ALA A 68 10.80 7.53 -25.33
N ASN A 69 12.03 8.03 -25.43
CA ASN A 69 13.23 7.37 -24.89
C ASN A 69 13.49 7.67 -23.40
N SER A 70 12.74 8.59 -22.78
CA SER A 70 12.99 9.00 -21.39
C SER A 70 12.69 7.89 -20.37
N GLY A 71 11.61 7.13 -20.57
CA GLY A 71 11.27 5.96 -19.76
C GLY A 71 12.29 4.83 -19.95
N GLN A 72 12.58 4.44 -21.18
CA GLN A 72 13.51 3.34 -21.45
C GLN A 72 14.92 3.61 -20.90
N ALA A 73 15.51 4.78 -21.17
CA ALA A 73 16.84 5.12 -20.67
C ALA A 73 16.88 5.19 -19.12
N TRP A 74 15.78 5.60 -18.49
CA TRP A 74 15.62 5.52 -17.04
C TRP A 74 15.56 4.06 -16.56
N ALA A 75 14.77 3.19 -17.19
CA ALA A 75 14.67 1.77 -16.84
C ALA A 75 15.99 1.02 -16.99
N ASP A 76 16.70 1.25 -18.10
CA ASP A 76 18.04 0.74 -18.34
C ASP A 76 18.97 1.12 -17.17
N SER A 77 18.93 2.38 -16.70
CA SER A 77 19.74 2.83 -15.57
C SER A 77 19.40 2.13 -14.25
N LYS A 78 18.15 1.71 -14.03
CA LYS A 78 17.74 0.95 -12.83
C LYS A 78 18.17 -0.51 -12.90
N ILE A 79 18.18 -1.10 -14.10
CA ILE A 79 18.73 -2.45 -14.33
C ILE A 79 20.26 -2.46 -14.19
N GLU A 80 20.97 -1.40 -14.63
CA GLU A 80 22.40 -1.24 -14.32
C GLU A 80 22.63 -1.12 -12.79
N MET A 81 21.93 -0.21 -12.10
CA MET A 81 22.05 -0.02 -10.65
C MET A 81 21.79 -1.33 -9.87
N TRP A 82 20.79 -2.12 -10.26
CA TRP A 82 20.49 -3.39 -9.60
C TRP A 82 21.61 -4.43 -9.80
N LYS A 83 22.20 -4.49 -10.99
CA LYS A 83 23.36 -5.35 -11.26
C LYS A 83 24.59 -4.92 -10.45
N GLU A 84 24.84 -3.62 -10.34
CA GLU A 84 25.95 -3.07 -9.54
C GLU A 84 25.78 -3.41 -8.06
N ASN A 85 24.60 -3.15 -7.49
CA ASN A 85 24.28 -3.49 -6.09
C ASN A 85 24.30 -5.00 -5.81
N SER A 86 24.09 -5.83 -6.85
CA SER A 86 24.21 -7.29 -6.79
C SER A 86 25.61 -7.82 -7.11
N GLY A 87 26.57 -6.96 -7.50
CA GLY A 87 27.95 -7.34 -7.85
C GLY A 87 28.10 -8.13 -9.16
N ILE A 88 27.12 -8.09 -10.07
CA ILE A 88 27.07 -8.90 -11.30
C ILE A 88 27.27 -8.05 -12.56
N LYS A 89 27.68 -8.70 -13.67
CA LYS A 89 28.02 -8.03 -14.94
C LYS A 89 26.93 -8.09 -16.02
N SER A 90 25.90 -8.91 -15.83
CA SER A 90 24.75 -9.06 -16.73
C SER A 90 23.57 -9.65 -15.98
N THR A 91 22.35 -9.49 -16.50
CA THR A 91 21.12 -10.03 -15.90
C THR A 91 21.14 -11.56 -15.82
N LYS A 92 21.81 -12.24 -16.76
CA LYS A 92 22.06 -13.69 -16.70
C LYS A 92 22.99 -14.13 -15.56
N GLY A 93 23.61 -13.19 -14.85
CA GLY A 93 24.41 -13.43 -13.63
C GLY A 93 23.60 -13.43 -12.33
N PHE A 94 22.31 -13.05 -12.34
CA PHE A 94 21.45 -13.20 -11.17
C PHE A 94 21.24 -14.69 -10.82
N LEU A 95 20.71 -14.95 -9.62
CA LEU A 95 20.13 -16.25 -9.30
C LEU A 95 18.78 -16.44 -10.03
N TYR A 96 18.33 -17.69 -10.12
CA TYR A 96 16.96 -18.00 -10.50
C TYR A 96 15.98 -17.43 -9.46
N PRO A 97 14.77 -16.95 -9.85
CA PRO A 97 14.23 -16.88 -11.21
C PRO A 97 14.70 -15.67 -12.05
N TYR A 98 15.34 -14.66 -11.46
CA TYR A 98 15.69 -13.39 -12.12
C TYR A 98 16.59 -13.51 -13.35
N ASN A 99 17.43 -14.56 -13.42
CA ASN A 99 18.23 -14.84 -14.62
C ASN A 99 17.40 -15.25 -15.86
N LEU A 100 16.10 -15.51 -15.71
CA LEU A 100 15.17 -15.70 -16.82
C LEU A 100 14.79 -14.40 -17.53
N MET A 101 15.13 -13.22 -16.98
CA MET A 101 14.88 -11.92 -17.60
C MET A 101 15.37 -11.85 -19.05
N THR A 102 14.47 -11.56 -19.99
CA THR A 102 14.76 -11.46 -21.44
C THR A 102 14.77 -10.01 -21.92
N SER A 103 13.84 -9.19 -21.45
CA SER A 103 13.76 -7.76 -21.74
C SER A 103 13.11 -6.98 -20.58
N TRP A 104 13.16 -5.66 -20.66
CA TRP A 104 12.45 -4.74 -19.77
C TRP A 104 12.10 -3.46 -20.55
N GLU A 105 11.03 -2.79 -20.14
CA GLU A 105 10.55 -1.56 -20.75
C GLU A 105 10.05 -0.55 -19.70
N SER A 106 9.95 0.71 -20.11
CA SER A 106 9.26 1.75 -19.34
C SER A 106 8.73 2.84 -20.28
N PRO A 107 7.43 3.16 -20.27
CA PRO A 107 6.86 4.23 -21.09
C PRO A 107 7.15 5.62 -20.52
N ALA A 108 7.41 5.73 -19.20
CA ALA A 108 7.76 6.96 -18.50
C ALA A 108 8.48 6.63 -17.18
N PRO A 109 9.43 7.47 -16.73
CA PRO A 109 10.13 7.26 -15.46
C PRO A 109 9.20 7.01 -14.27
N GLY A 110 9.53 6.00 -13.47
CA GLY A 110 8.83 5.62 -12.26
C GLY A 110 8.16 4.23 -12.30
N ALA A 111 7.86 3.71 -13.49
CA ALA A 111 7.36 2.33 -13.65
C ALA A 111 8.26 1.54 -14.59
N ILE A 112 8.68 0.33 -14.19
CA ILE A 112 9.41 -0.61 -15.05
C ILE A 112 8.65 -1.94 -15.16
N ASN A 113 8.46 -2.41 -16.39
CA ASN A 113 7.97 -3.75 -16.71
C ASN A 113 9.16 -4.63 -17.08
N ILE A 114 9.21 -5.87 -16.57
CA ILE A 114 10.31 -6.80 -16.76
C ILE A 114 9.75 -8.16 -17.21
N PHE A 115 10.23 -8.65 -18.34
CA PHE A 115 9.74 -9.87 -18.96
C PHE A 115 10.67 -11.06 -18.68
N LEU A 116 10.06 -12.19 -18.36
CA LEU A 116 10.72 -13.45 -18.01
C LEU A 116 10.41 -14.50 -19.07
N ASP A 117 11.45 -15.24 -19.47
CA ASP A 117 11.33 -16.44 -20.31
C ASP A 117 10.28 -17.41 -19.72
N ASN A 118 9.38 -17.89 -20.59
CA ASN A 118 8.24 -18.75 -20.22
C ASN A 118 8.64 -20.12 -19.61
N SER A 119 9.92 -20.43 -19.46
CA SER A 119 10.43 -21.58 -18.71
C SER A 119 10.42 -21.42 -17.18
N MET A 120 9.94 -20.28 -16.65
CA MET A 120 9.74 -20.07 -15.22
C MET A 120 8.85 -21.15 -14.58
N LYS A 121 9.23 -21.57 -13.37
CA LYS A 121 8.52 -22.58 -12.56
C LYS A 121 8.22 -22.03 -11.17
N PHE A 122 6.97 -21.67 -10.97
CA PHE A 122 6.43 -21.15 -9.71
C PHE A 122 6.50 -22.17 -8.57
N GLY A 123 6.63 -21.68 -7.33
CA GLY A 123 6.62 -22.48 -6.10
C GLY A 123 7.83 -23.41 -5.92
N THR A 124 8.95 -23.19 -6.62
CA THR A 124 10.07 -24.15 -6.66
C THR A 124 11.29 -23.83 -5.79
N GLN A 125 11.54 -22.56 -5.41
CA GLN A 125 12.80 -22.18 -4.73
C GLN A 125 12.66 -21.22 -3.54
N MET A 126 11.49 -20.62 -3.32
CA MET A 126 11.31 -19.60 -2.28
C MET A 126 10.93 -20.26 -0.94
N ARG A 127 11.41 -19.66 0.16
CA ARG A 127 11.33 -20.23 1.52
C ARG A 127 9.99 -19.94 2.22
N GLU A 128 9.27 -18.94 1.72
CA GLU A 128 7.90 -18.62 2.06
C GLU A 128 6.97 -19.34 1.07
N SER A 129 5.86 -19.91 1.54
CA SER A 129 4.84 -20.48 0.67
C SER A 129 3.93 -19.36 0.18
N TYR A 130 4.19 -18.84 -1.03
CA TYR A 130 3.27 -17.93 -1.69
C TYR A 130 1.95 -18.61 -2.03
N GLU A 131 0.85 -17.87 -1.94
CA GLU A 131 -0.49 -18.39 -2.19
C GLU A 131 -0.77 -18.50 -3.71
N THR A 132 -0.13 -17.65 -4.52
CA THR A 132 -0.31 -17.59 -5.99
C THR A 132 1.01 -17.34 -6.75
N ASN A 133 0.96 -17.54 -8.08
CA ASN A 133 2.05 -17.15 -9.00
C ASN A 133 2.28 -15.62 -9.01
N GLU A 134 1.20 -14.84 -8.85
CA GLU A 134 1.24 -13.38 -8.80
C GLU A 134 2.02 -12.88 -7.58
N ASP A 135 1.85 -13.53 -6.43
CA ASP A 135 2.60 -13.20 -5.20
C ASP A 135 4.11 -13.45 -5.37
N GLU A 136 4.52 -14.51 -6.08
CA GLU A 136 5.93 -14.80 -6.37
C GLU A 136 6.53 -13.73 -7.29
N LEU A 137 5.80 -13.29 -8.33
CA LEU A 137 6.20 -12.21 -9.23
C LEU A 137 6.21 -10.84 -8.52
N ARG A 138 5.25 -10.59 -7.63
CA ARG A 138 5.22 -9.40 -6.77
C ARG A 138 6.39 -9.38 -5.80
N MET A 139 6.81 -10.54 -5.26
CA MET A 139 8.03 -10.63 -4.44
C MET A 139 9.30 -10.41 -5.29
N MET A 140 9.33 -10.88 -6.54
CA MET A 140 10.42 -10.53 -7.47
C MET A 140 10.51 -9.01 -7.68
N GLY A 141 9.36 -8.35 -7.88
CA GLY A 141 9.27 -6.89 -7.96
C GLY A 141 9.81 -6.20 -6.72
N ARG A 142 9.41 -6.67 -5.53
CA ARG A 142 9.88 -6.17 -4.23
C ARG A 142 11.39 -6.26 -4.08
N ILE A 143 12.01 -7.39 -4.45
CA ILE A 143 13.45 -7.61 -4.24
C ILE A 143 14.30 -6.72 -5.17
N MET A 144 13.84 -6.43 -6.39
CA MET A 144 14.47 -5.36 -7.18
C MET A 144 14.26 -4.00 -6.53
N PHE A 145 13.01 -3.68 -6.15
CA PHE A 145 12.63 -2.38 -5.60
C PHE A 145 13.45 -2.05 -4.34
N GLU A 146 13.59 -2.97 -3.39
CA GLU A 146 14.39 -2.79 -2.17
C GLU A 146 15.90 -2.67 -2.49
N SER A 147 16.38 -3.23 -3.60
CA SER A 147 17.78 -3.11 -4.02
C SER A 147 18.13 -1.80 -4.73
N VAL A 148 17.17 -1.01 -5.23
CA VAL A 148 17.44 0.26 -5.96
C VAL A 148 16.63 1.47 -5.49
N GLY A 149 15.54 1.26 -4.76
CA GLY A 149 14.51 2.25 -4.44
C GLY A 149 14.89 3.28 -3.37
N GLU A 150 15.93 3.04 -2.57
CA GLU A 150 16.52 4.07 -1.71
C GLU A 150 17.32 5.10 -2.52
N ALA A 151 18.12 4.65 -3.50
CA ALA A 151 18.81 5.50 -4.46
C ALA A 151 17.92 5.97 -5.63
N SER A 152 16.65 5.55 -5.64
CA SER A 152 15.65 5.85 -6.66
C SER A 152 14.30 6.23 -6.02
N PRO A 153 14.19 7.38 -5.35
CA PRO A 153 12.96 7.83 -4.69
C PRO A 153 11.79 8.09 -5.67
N GLU A 154 12.08 8.15 -6.97
CA GLU A 154 11.13 8.27 -8.07
C GLU A 154 10.68 6.90 -8.65
N LEU A 155 11.23 5.78 -8.18
CA LEU A 155 10.73 4.45 -8.54
C LEU A 155 9.41 4.17 -7.81
N GLU A 156 8.33 4.04 -8.55
CA GLU A 156 6.97 3.80 -8.05
C GLU A 156 6.52 2.35 -8.23
N SER A 157 6.97 1.64 -9.27
CA SER A 157 6.58 0.24 -9.47
C SER A 157 7.58 -0.59 -10.27
N VAL A 158 7.61 -1.89 -9.94
CA VAL A 158 8.32 -2.94 -10.68
C VAL A 158 7.31 -4.06 -10.95
N THR A 159 7.00 -4.29 -12.23
CA THR A 159 6.18 -5.42 -12.69
C THR A 159 7.08 -6.51 -13.24
N PHE A 160 6.92 -7.74 -12.76
CA PHE A 160 7.43 -8.92 -13.45
C PHE A 160 6.30 -9.64 -14.16
N ALA A 161 6.54 -10.08 -15.39
CA ALA A 161 5.58 -10.86 -16.18
C ALA A 161 6.27 -11.96 -16.99
N THR A 162 5.55 -13.04 -17.32
CA THR A 162 5.99 -14.01 -18.33
C THR A 162 5.81 -13.40 -19.73
N GLU A 163 6.68 -13.73 -20.68
CA GLU A 163 6.62 -13.22 -22.07
C GLU A 163 5.28 -13.53 -22.78
N ASP A 164 4.58 -14.58 -22.37
CA ASP A 164 3.24 -14.93 -22.87
C ASP A 164 2.10 -14.11 -22.25
N GLY A 165 2.38 -13.28 -21.24
CA GLY A 165 1.40 -12.47 -20.51
C GLY A 165 0.46 -13.26 -19.60
N ASN A 166 0.62 -14.58 -19.47
CA ASN A 166 -0.28 -15.43 -18.68
C ASN A 166 -0.09 -15.30 -17.15
N ASN A 167 1.06 -14.78 -16.71
CA ASN A 167 1.33 -14.48 -15.30
C ASN A 167 2.00 -13.11 -15.21
N SER A 168 1.53 -12.26 -14.30
CA SER A 168 2.18 -11.01 -13.91
C SER A 168 2.08 -10.80 -12.41
N GLY A 169 2.92 -9.92 -11.86
CA GLY A 169 2.82 -9.43 -10.50
C GLY A 169 3.57 -8.11 -10.38
N THR A 170 2.86 -7.07 -9.90
CA THR A 170 3.41 -5.73 -9.73
C THR A 170 3.66 -5.45 -8.26
N PHE A 171 4.90 -5.10 -7.93
CA PHE A 171 5.21 -4.45 -6.67
C PHE A 171 5.18 -2.93 -6.87
N THR A 172 4.30 -2.26 -6.14
CA THR A 172 4.20 -0.80 -6.13
C THR A 172 4.77 -0.27 -4.81
N ARG A 173 5.48 0.86 -4.86
CA ARG A 173 5.73 1.73 -3.70
C ARG A 173 4.39 1.95 -3.02
N ALA A 174 4.35 1.83 -1.70
CA ALA A 174 3.17 2.24 -0.95
C ALA A 174 3.09 3.77 -0.93
N ARG A 175 2.53 4.35 -2.00
CA ARG A 175 1.96 5.70 -2.03
C ARG A 175 0.50 5.60 -2.47
N THR A 176 -0.39 6.37 -1.86
CA THR A 176 -1.76 6.60 -2.36
C THR A 176 -1.81 7.79 -3.33
N GLY A 177 -0.65 8.20 -3.88
CA GLY A 177 -0.51 9.42 -4.67
C GLY A 177 -0.51 10.70 -3.83
N ALA A 178 -0.22 10.63 -2.53
CA ALA A 178 -0.05 11.82 -1.70
C ALA A 178 1.21 12.58 -2.11
N ASP A 179 1.12 13.91 -2.22
CA ASP A 179 2.30 14.78 -2.20
C ASP A 179 2.97 14.63 -0.81
N PRO A 180 4.25 14.26 -0.73
CA PRO A 180 4.96 14.18 0.55
C PRO A 180 4.94 15.48 1.36
N GLU A 181 4.75 16.64 0.73
CA GLU A 181 4.59 17.94 1.39
C GLU A 181 3.16 18.25 1.86
N ASP A 182 2.13 17.64 1.28
CA ASP A 182 0.77 17.72 1.84
C ASP A 182 0.69 16.82 3.08
N ARG A 183 0.88 17.46 4.25
CA ARG A 183 0.78 16.85 5.57
C ARG A 183 -0.51 16.05 5.79
N LYS A 184 -1.63 16.47 5.22
CA LYS A 184 -2.92 15.77 5.37
C LYS A 184 -2.99 14.55 4.46
N ALA A 185 -2.56 14.69 3.20
CA ALA A 185 -2.49 13.56 2.29
C ALA A 185 -1.52 12.48 2.79
N TRP A 186 -0.32 12.88 3.21
CA TRP A 186 0.70 11.97 3.79
C TRP A 186 0.21 11.29 5.08
N ALA A 187 -0.45 12.00 6.00
CA ALA A 187 -1.03 11.38 7.19
C ALA A 187 -2.13 10.35 6.87
N SER A 188 -2.98 10.64 5.87
CA SER A 188 -4.04 9.74 5.38
C SER A 188 -3.45 8.51 4.68
N GLU A 189 -2.36 8.70 3.93
CA GLU A 189 -1.59 7.63 3.32
C GLU A 189 -0.97 6.72 4.40
N LYS A 190 -0.33 7.28 5.44
CA LYS A 190 0.25 6.50 6.54
C LYS A 190 -0.81 5.69 7.29
N TYR A 191 -1.99 6.27 7.57
CA TYR A 191 -3.13 5.51 8.12
C TYR A 191 -3.52 4.33 7.21
N THR A 192 -3.58 4.54 5.90
CA THR A 192 -3.93 3.50 4.92
C THR A 192 -2.88 2.37 4.88
N GLN A 193 -1.59 2.71 4.89
CA GLN A 193 -0.49 1.74 4.94
C GLN A 193 -0.52 0.90 6.22
N TRP A 194 -0.83 1.53 7.36
CA TRP A 194 -1.00 0.84 8.63
C TRP A 194 -2.19 -0.14 8.60
N LEU A 195 -3.36 0.29 8.12
CA LEU A 195 -4.55 -0.55 8.05
C LEU A 195 -4.34 -1.78 7.14
N SER A 196 -3.61 -1.61 6.02
CA SER A 196 -3.18 -2.73 5.18
C SER A 196 -2.29 -3.73 5.93
N ALA A 197 -1.36 -3.26 6.77
CA ALA A 197 -0.52 -4.15 7.57
C ALA A 197 -1.30 -4.87 8.69
N MET A 198 -2.29 -4.20 9.29
CA MET A 198 -3.25 -4.80 10.22
C MET A 198 -4.04 -5.93 9.54
N ASN A 199 -4.49 -5.71 8.30
CA ASN A 199 -5.11 -6.75 7.49
C ASN A 199 -4.18 -7.94 7.27
N ASP A 200 -2.97 -7.72 6.73
CA ASP A 200 -2.04 -8.79 6.38
C ASP A 200 -1.66 -9.68 7.60
N THR A 201 -1.60 -9.08 8.80
CA THR A 201 -1.30 -9.80 10.04
C THR A 201 -2.50 -10.51 10.64
N TYR A 202 -3.67 -9.87 10.67
CA TYR A 202 -4.81 -10.32 11.48
C TYR A 202 -5.99 -10.90 10.68
N LYS A 203 -6.04 -10.78 9.34
CA LYS A 203 -7.10 -11.34 8.47
C LYS A 203 -7.35 -12.82 8.73
N SER A 204 -6.29 -13.61 8.93
CA SER A 204 -6.37 -15.04 9.24
C SER A 204 -6.94 -15.32 10.64
N LEU A 205 -6.53 -14.53 11.64
CA LEU A 205 -7.03 -14.64 13.02
C LEU A 205 -8.50 -14.25 13.14
N CYS A 206 -8.90 -13.18 12.45
CA CYS A 206 -10.24 -12.62 12.48
C CYS A 206 -11.23 -13.33 11.54
N GLY A 207 -10.75 -14.16 10.62
CA GLY A 207 -11.59 -14.83 9.61
C GLY A 207 -12.27 -13.86 8.63
N ALA A 208 -11.79 -12.62 8.55
CA ALA A 208 -12.41 -11.51 7.83
C ALA A 208 -11.32 -10.55 7.31
N GLU A 209 -11.57 -9.91 6.17
CA GLU A 209 -10.68 -8.90 5.59
C GLU A 209 -10.86 -7.56 6.30
N ILE A 210 -9.76 -6.95 6.76
CA ILE A 210 -9.78 -5.78 7.64
C ILE A 210 -9.64 -4.52 6.79
N THR A 211 -10.73 -4.13 6.13
CA THR A 211 -10.81 -2.89 5.33
C THR A 211 -11.17 -1.66 6.15
N GLU A 212 -11.69 -1.85 7.38
CA GLU A 212 -12.19 -0.80 8.28
C GLU A 212 -11.85 -1.14 9.74
N LEU A 213 -11.69 -0.12 10.59
CA LEU A 213 -11.39 -0.29 12.02
C LEU A 213 -12.47 -1.09 12.75
N GLU A 214 -13.73 -0.94 12.34
CA GLU A 214 -14.90 -1.59 12.89
C GLU A 214 -14.81 -3.13 12.79
N ILE A 215 -14.19 -3.64 11.72
CA ILE A 215 -13.95 -5.07 11.51
C ILE A 215 -12.87 -5.56 12.50
N TYR A 216 -11.76 -4.81 12.62
CA TYR A 216 -10.72 -5.14 13.59
C TYR A 216 -11.24 -5.08 15.04
N ARG A 217 -12.02 -4.06 15.38
CA ARG A 217 -12.65 -3.86 16.69
C ARG A 217 -13.65 -4.96 17.05
N THR A 218 -14.31 -5.56 16.05
CA THR A 218 -15.21 -6.71 16.26
C THR A 218 -14.42 -7.99 16.58
N CYS A 219 -13.20 -8.11 16.04
CA CYS A 219 -12.30 -9.24 16.27
C CYS A 219 -11.51 -9.12 17.59
N LEU A 220 -10.89 -7.97 17.85
CA LEU A 220 -10.04 -7.68 19.01
C LEU A 220 -10.50 -6.40 19.74
N PRO A 221 -11.66 -6.41 20.42
CA PRO A 221 -12.25 -5.22 21.07
C PRO A 221 -11.45 -4.68 22.26
N ALA A 222 -10.46 -5.43 22.75
CA ALA A 222 -9.57 -5.01 23.84
C ALA A 222 -8.22 -4.44 23.37
N ASP A 223 -7.95 -4.43 22.06
CA ASP A 223 -6.71 -3.88 21.50
C ASP A 223 -6.85 -2.36 21.26
N PRO A 224 -5.99 -1.51 21.85
CA PRO A 224 -5.98 -0.06 21.58
C PRO A 224 -5.86 0.32 20.10
N HIS A 225 -5.24 -0.52 19.25
CA HIS A 225 -5.16 -0.30 17.81
C HIS A 225 -6.54 -0.21 17.13
N ALA A 226 -7.57 -0.86 17.67
CA ALA A 226 -8.93 -0.79 17.16
C ALA A 226 -9.64 0.56 17.39
N TYR A 227 -8.97 1.49 18.07
CA TYR A 227 -9.50 2.77 18.55
C TYR A 227 -8.69 3.98 18.06
N VAL A 228 -7.89 3.83 17.00
CA VAL A 228 -7.29 4.97 16.28
C VAL A 228 -8.42 5.90 15.78
N GLU A 229 -8.55 7.06 16.41
CA GLU A 229 -9.55 8.08 16.04
C GLU A 229 -9.00 9.00 14.93
N LYS A 230 -7.72 9.34 15.04
CA LYS A 230 -7.12 10.44 14.26
C LYS A 230 -5.66 10.16 13.98
N VAL A 231 -5.22 10.49 12.76
CA VAL A 231 -3.81 10.46 12.34
C VAL A 231 -3.48 11.79 11.67
N GLU A 232 -2.43 12.45 12.13
CA GLU A 232 -2.00 13.78 11.66
C GLU A 232 -0.48 13.87 11.50
N SER A 233 0.00 14.81 10.69
CA SER A 233 1.42 15.10 10.52
C SER A 233 1.69 16.58 10.81
N PRO A 234 2.20 16.93 12.02
CA PRO A 234 2.46 18.32 12.38
C PRO A 234 3.70 18.91 11.69
N ALA A 235 4.62 18.06 11.22
CA ALA A 235 5.84 18.41 10.51
C ALA A 235 6.31 17.23 9.62
N LEU A 236 7.20 17.49 8.66
CA LEU A 236 7.82 16.46 7.81
C LEU A 236 8.43 15.34 8.67
N GLY A 237 8.10 14.09 8.37
CA GLY A 237 8.55 12.90 9.10
C GLY A 237 7.91 12.70 10.48
N GLU A 238 7.14 13.66 11.00
CA GLU A 238 6.40 13.49 12.25
C GLU A 238 4.97 12.99 12.00
N LEU A 239 4.55 12.00 12.79
CA LEU A 239 3.19 11.48 12.82
C LEU A 239 2.65 11.49 14.26
N VAL A 240 1.45 12.04 14.44
CA VAL A 240 0.71 12.05 15.70
C VAL A 240 -0.55 11.21 15.52
N VAL A 241 -0.80 10.28 16.44
CA VAL A 241 -1.99 9.43 16.44
C VAL A 241 -2.77 9.60 17.74
N THR A 242 -4.07 9.83 17.64
CA THR A 242 -5.00 9.92 18.77
C THR A 242 -5.82 8.64 18.87
N LEU A 243 -5.86 8.05 20.06
CA LEU A 243 -6.72 6.91 20.39
C LEU A 243 -7.98 7.40 21.12
N ALA A 244 -9.14 7.01 20.62
CA ALA A 244 -10.41 7.17 21.32
C ALA A 244 -10.50 6.21 22.52
N ASP A 245 -11.16 6.67 23.57
CA ASP A 245 -11.41 5.86 24.77
C ASP A 245 -12.26 4.60 24.44
N GLY A 246 -11.89 3.45 25.00
CA GLY A 246 -12.50 2.16 24.68
C GLY A 246 -12.29 1.08 25.74
N PRO A 247 -12.73 -0.17 25.52
CA PRO A 247 -12.64 -1.28 26.48
C PRO A 247 -11.20 -1.64 26.89
N TRP A 248 -10.21 -1.23 26.09
CA TRP A 248 -8.79 -1.33 26.40
C TRP A 248 -8.35 -0.48 27.60
N ILE A 249 -9.13 0.53 28.03
CA ILE A 249 -8.77 1.42 29.14
C ILE A 249 -8.61 0.68 30.47
N ASP A 250 -9.50 -0.26 30.74
CA ASP A 250 -9.46 -1.16 31.90
C ASP A 250 -8.97 -2.57 31.49
N GLY A 251 -8.21 -2.64 30.38
CA GLY A 251 -7.87 -3.87 29.67
C GLY A 251 -6.67 -4.65 30.24
N GLU A 252 -6.35 -5.76 29.58
CA GLU A 252 -5.42 -6.80 30.08
C GLU A 252 -3.92 -6.47 29.92
N TYR A 253 -3.56 -5.27 29.45
CA TYR A 253 -2.17 -4.87 29.21
C TYR A 253 -1.53 -4.21 30.44
N ASP A 254 -0.47 -4.81 30.98
CA ASP A 254 0.37 -4.27 32.08
C ASP A 254 1.22 -3.03 31.68
N MET A 255 0.82 -2.29 30.63
CA MET A 255 1.55 -1.13 30.10
C MET A 255 0.60 -0.05 29.53
N PRO A 256 1.02 1.23 29.49
CA PRO A 256 0.21 2.29 28.89
C PRO A 256 -0.10 2.03 27.41
N ALA A 257 -1.30 2.41 26.97
CA ALA A 257 -1.77 2.14 25.62
C ALA A 257 -0.99 2.96 24.58
N SER A 258 -0.56 4.16 24.95
CA SER A 258 0.33 4.97 24.11
C SER A 258 1.64 4.24 23.79
N ILE A 259 2.27 3.58 24.78
CA ILE A 259 3.53 2.83 24.63
C ILE A 259 3.31 1.51 23.87
N PHE A 260 2.18 0.82 24.10
CA PHE A 260 1.83 -0.38 23.36
C PHE A 260 1.69 -0.08 21.86
N VAL A 261 0.89 0.94 21.52
CA VAL A 261 0.67 1.36 20.13
C VAL A 261 1.93 2.00 19.54
N SER A 262 2.62 2.92 20.21
CA SER A 262 3.85 3.53 19.67
C SER A 262 4.97 2.50 19.49
N GLY A 263 4.99 1.45 20.31
CA GLY A 263 5.87 0.30 20.20
C GLY A 263 5.64 -0.50 18.91
N ASN A 264 4.37 -0.68 18.52
CA ASN A 264 3.98 -1.59 17.44
C ASN A 264 2.93 -1.03 16.46
N MET A 265 2.96 0.27 16.10
CA MET A 265 2.00 0.85 15.14
C MET A 265 2.34 0.39 13.71
N MET A 266 1.87 -0.82 13.41
CA MET A 266 2.65 -1.90 12.83
C MET A 266 4.04 -1.54 12.28
N LEU A 267 5.04 -1.72 13.16
CA LEU A 267 6.45 -1.40 12.93
C LEU A 267 6.69 -0.05 12.22
N LYS A 268 5.86 0.91 12.64
CA LYS A 268 6.04 2.36 12.55
C LYS A 268 6.00 2.87 11.12
N ILE A 269 5.00 2.32 10.43
CA ILE A 269 4.42 2.72 9.14
C ILE A 269 5.48 2.89 8.05
N ASN A 270 5.98 1.70 7.73
CA ASN A 270 6.55 1.27 6.48
C ASN A 270 8.03 1.65 6.26
N GLU A 271 8.88 0.70 6.64
CA GLU A 271 10.32 0.66 6.36
C GLU A 271 10.63 0.74 4.85
N ARG A 272 9.68 0.35 3.99
CA ARG A 272 9.79 0.33 2.52
C ARG A 272 9.62 1.72 1.87
N ALA A 273 9.31 2.77 2.65
CA ALA A 273 9.27 4.14 2.16
C ALA A 273 10.70 4.67 1.90
N ALA A 274 10.92 5.57 0.94
CA ALA A 274 12.28 6.10 0.70
C ALA A 274 12.78 6.90 1.91
N THR A 275 14.10 7.01 2.03
CA THR A 275 14.75 7.85 3.05
C THR A 275 14.41 9.33 2.77
N GLY A 276 13.49 9.87 3.59
CA GLY A 276 12.79 11.15 3.37
C GLY A 276 11.25 11.04 3.49
N GLU A 277 10.68 9.84 3.29
CA GLU A 277 9.23 9.55 3.36
C GLU A 277 8.84 8.68 4.56
N LYS A 278 9.84 8.22 5.31
CA LYS A 278 9.72 7.40 6.52
C LYS A 278 9.11 8.23 7.66
N VAL A 279 8.45 7.55 8.60
CA VAL A 279 8.06 8.19 9.88
C VAL A 279 9.31 8.23 10.76
N GLU A 280 9.83 9.43 11.02
CA GLU A 280 11.01 9.70 11.84
C GLU A 280 10.67 9.82 13.33
N LYS A 281 9.45 10.27 13.63
CA LYS A 281 8.90 10.43 14.99
C LYS A 281 7.44 10.03 15.00
N LEU A 282 7.09 9.13 15.91
CA LEU A 282 5.73 8.70 16.17
C LEU A 282 5.33 9.09 17.60
N THR A 283 4.38 10.01 17.72
CA THR A 283 3.71 10.34 18.99
C THR A 283 2.34 9.68 19.03
N VAL A 284 2.02 9.01 20.13
CA VAL A 284 0.68 8.45 20.37
C VAL A 284 0.08 9.13 21.59
N LEU A 285 -1.16 9.62 21.43
CA LEU A 285 -1.97 10.29 22.44
C LEU A 285 -3.18 9.43 22.76
N ALA A 286 -3.39 9.11 24.02
CA ALA A 286 -4.52 8.35 24.54
C ALA A 286 -5.10 9.05 25.78
N ARG A 287 -6.37 8.79 26.11
CA ARG A 287 -7.08 9.43 27.25
C ARG A 287 -6.94 10.96 27.24
N ASN A 288 -7.21 11.59 26.08
CA ASN A 288 -7.07 13.02 25.83
C ASN A 288 -5.65 13.62 26.06
N GLY A 289 -4.62 12.77 26.11
CA GLY A 289 -3.21 13.16 26.30
C GLY A 289 -2.62 12.80 27.67
N ASP A 290 -3.45 12.37 28.64
CA ASP A 290 -2.97 11.89 29.95
C ASP A 290 -2.11 10.62 29.84
N ASP A 291 -2.32 9.82 28.78
CA ASP A 291 -1.44 8.73 28.37
C ASP A 291 -0.77 9.11 27.03
N THR A 292 0.51 9.49 27.07
CA THR A 292 1.27 9.96 25.90
C THR A 292 2.64 9.30 25.84
N ASP A 293 3.01 8.79 24.66
CA ASP A 293 4.36 8.33 24.35
C ASP A 293 4.89 8.99 23.06
N THR A 294 6.21 9.04 22.90
CA THR A 294 6.86 9.43 21.65
C THR A 294 8.11 8.62 21.39
N ALA A 295 8.07 7.81 20.35
CA ALA A 295 9.19 7.03 19.86
C ALA A 295 9.86 7.74 18.65
N LEU A 296 11.18 7.57 18.50
CA LEU A 296 11.98 8.15 17.41
C LEU A 296 12.70 7.07 16.62
N ARG A 297 12.82 7.23 15.30
CA ARG A 297 13.38 6.21 14.37
C ARG A 297 14.73 5.66 14.78
N LYS A 298 15.65 6.56 15.12
CA LYS A 298 17.00 6.26 15.63
C LYS A 298 17.06 5.31 16.84
N ASP A 299 15.95 5.15 17.58
CA ASP A 299 15.89 4.34 18.81
C ASP A 299 15.26 2.95 18.58
N TRP A 300 14.87 2.62 17.33
CA TRP A 300 14.31 1.30 16.97
C TRP A 300 14.98 0.61 15.78
N GLU A 301 15.94 1.23 15.09
CA GLU A 301 16.71 0.64 13.98
C GLU A 301 18.01 -0.02 14.48
N MET A 302 17.92 -0.92 15.47
CA MET A 302 19.05 -1.60 16.15
C MET A 302 19.04 -3.12 16.02
#